data_AF-A0A3M1QTI3-F1
#
_entry.id   AF-A0A3M1QTI3-F1
#
_cell.length_a   1.000
_cell.length_b   1.000
_cell.length_c   1.000
_cell.angle_alpha   90.00
_cell.angle_beta   90.00
_cell.angle_gamma   90.00
#
_symmetry.space_group_name_H-M   'P 1'
#
loop_
_entity.id
_entity.type
_entity.pdbx_description
1 polymer ?
#
loop_
_entity_poly.entity_id
_entity_poly.type
_entity_poly.pdbx_seq_one_letter_code
_entity_poly.pdbx_strand_id
1 'polypeptide(L)'
;MDEAAVKAFFTASMVWFLISITGGFFFSLQFLQHYPFQHTEWLSPGRVRMVHTNMIAYGFLVSGLVGGLAWAIPRLTGRPLLFHKFTWVLFWVWQAIVLLTFLGILTGHAQALEWGETPTGFRPNSFNLHDMNWAPVDILVVVAFLLVSIHFYTPVILSKSKAMYVSLWYFSAGFVWTALT
;
A
#
# COMPACT_ATOMS: atom_id res chain seq x y z
N MET A 1 6.72 22.18 0.74
CA MET A 1 6.09 20.95 0.21
C MET A 1 6.99 20.38 -0.86
N ASP A 2 7.12 19.06 -0.96
CA ASP A 2 7.86 18.41 -2.06
C ASP A 2 6.87 17.97 -3.16
N GLU A 3 6.80 18.72 -4.26
CA GLU A 3 5.92 18.38 -5.38
C GLU A 3 6.39 17.15 -6.15
N ALA A 4 7.70 16.91 -6.19
CA ALA A 4 8.26 15.77 -6.92
C ALA A 4 7.87 14.45 -6.23
N ALA A 5 7.91 14.42 -4.89
CA ALA A 5 7.47 13.26 -4.13
C ALA A 5 5.97 12.97 -4.34
N VAL A 6 5.13 14.01 -4.34
CA VAL A 6 3.68 13.87 -4.59
C VAL A 6 3.44 13.29 -5.99
N LYS A 7 4.09 13.84 -7.01
CA LYS A 7 3.99 13.33 -8.40
C LYS A 7 4.49 11.88 -8.50
N ALA A 8 5.56 11.52 -7.80
CA ALA A 8 6.06 10.15 -7.77
C ALA A 8 5.04 9.17 -7.19
N PHE A 9 4.39 9.51 -6.06
CA PHE A 9 3.31 8.69 -5.49
C PHE A 9 2.14 8.50 -6.45
N PHE A 10 1.67 9.58 -7.09
CA PHE A 10 0.58 9.47 -8.07
C PHE A 10 0.99 8.66 -9.32
N THR A 11 2.22 8.84 -9.80
CA THR A 11 2.73 8.06 -10.93
C THR A 11 2.79 6.57 -10.58
N ALA A 12 3.34 6.23 -9.42
CA ALA A 12 3.38 4.86 -8.94
C ALA A 12 1.98 4.26 -8.72
N SER A 13 1.06 5.05 -8.15
CA SER A 13 -0.35 4.68 -7.97
C SER A 13 -1.00 4.31 -9.31
N MET A 14 -0.79 5.10 -10.36
CA MET A 14 -1.29 4.80 -11.71
C MET A 14 -0.64 3.56 -12.33
N VAL A 15 0.66 3.35 -12.12
CA VAL A 15 1.34 2.12 -12.58
C VAL A 15 0.72 0.89 -11.94
N TRP A 16 0.53 0.89 -10.62
CA TRP A 16 -0.10 -0.23 -9.92
C TRP A 16 -1.58 -0.41 -10.27
N PHE A 17 -2.30 0.67 -10.54
CA PHE A 17 -3.66 0.60 -11.06
C PHE A 17 -3.74 -0.18 -12.36
N LEU A 18 -2.85 0.13 -13.33
CA LEU A 18 -2.82 -0.57 -14.61
C LEU A 18 -2.48 -2.05 -14.44
N ILE A 19 -1.50 -2.38 -13.60
CA ILE A 19 -1.14 -3.78 -13.28
C ILE A 19 -2.34 -4.50 -12.66
N SER A 20 -3.00 -3.88 -11.68
CA SER A 20 -4.15 -4.46 -10.98
C SER A 20 -5.35 -4.69 -11.89
N ILE A 21 -5.78 -3.69 -12.66
CA ILE A 21 -6.95 -3.80 -13.53
C ILE A 21 -6.68 -4.80 -14.66
N THR A 22 -5.45 -4.87 -15.17
CA THR A 22 -5.04 -5.90 -16.13
C THR A 22 -5.16 -7.30 -15.53
N GLY A 23 -4.69 -7.49 -14.29
CA GLY A 23 -4.88 -8.74 -13.55
C GLY A 23 -6.35 -9.09 -13.33
N GLY A 24 -7.17 -8.12 -12.92
CA GLY A 24 -8.61 -8.30 -12.74
C GLY A 24 -9.35 -8.66 -14.03
N PHE A 25 -8.98 -8.02 -15.14
CA PHE A 25 -9.48 -8.33 -16.47
C PHE A 25 -9.16 -9.78 -16.86
N PHE A 26 -7.89 -10.21 -16.75
CA PHE A 26 -7.53 -11.59 -17.07
C PHE A 26 -8.20 -12.60 -16.14
N PHE A 27 -8.27 -12.31 -14.85
CA PHE A 27 -8.99 -13.16 -13.90
C PHE A 27 -10.47 -13.29 -14.26
N SER A 28 -11.12 -12.22 -14.72
CA SER A 28 -12.54 -12.27 -15.11
C SER A 28 -12.82 -13.27 -16.25
N LEU A 29 -11.86 -13.46 -17.17
CA LEU A 29 -11.98 -14.43 -18.27
C LEU A 29 -12.04 -15.88 -17.78
N GLN A 30 -11.57 -16.17 -16.57
CA GLN A 30 -11.71 -17.48 -15.93
C GLN A 30 -13.18 -17.88 -15.81
N PHE A 31 -14.07 -16.94 -15.50
CA PHE A 31 -15.52 -17.22 -15.37
C PHE A 31 -16.19 -17.53 -16.71
N LEU A 32 -15.55 -17.16 -17.82
CA LEU A 32 -15.96 -17.52 -19.18
C LEU A 32 -15.20 -18.74 -19.72
N GLN A 33 -14.39 -19.42 -18.90
CA GLN A 33 -13.49 -20.50 -19.32
C GLN A 33 -12.47 -20.10 -20.41
N HIS A 34 -12.20 -18.80 -20.57
CA HIS A 34 -11.28 -18.23 -21.56
C HIS A 34 -9.98 -17.70 -20.92
N TYR A 35 -9.56 -18.29 -19.81
CA TYR A 35 -8.35 -17.85 -19.12
C TYR A 35 -7.09 -18.13 -19.97
N PRO A 36 -6.26 -17.11 -20.27
CA PRO A 36 -5.15 -17.27 -21.22
C PRO A 36 -3.91 -18.00 -20.63
N PHE A 37 -3.82 -18.18 -19.31
CA PHE A 37 -2.60 -18.65 -18.64
C PHE A 37 -2.74 -20.05 -17.98
N GLN A 38 -3.55 -20.95 -18.56
CA GLN A 38 -3.90 -22.25 -17.94
C GLN A 38 -2.70 -23.15 -17.56
N HIS A 39 -1.57 -23.03 -18.26
CA HIS A 39 -0.37 -23.85 -18.01
C HIS A 39 0.76 -23.09 -17.30
N THR A 40 0.46 -21.93 -16.72
CA THR A 40 1.44 -21.02 -16.14
C THR A 40 1.19 -20.86 -14.65
N GLU A 41 1.92 -21.59 -13.81
CA GLU A 41 1.67 -21.70 -12.36
C GLU A 41 1.65 -20.35 -11.63
N TRP A 42 2.68 -19.53 -11.86
CA TRP A 42 2.83 -18.17 -11.34
C TRP A 42 1.72 -17.20 -11.77
N LEU A 43 1.04 -17.50 -12.88
CA LEU A 43 -0.16 -16.81 -13.34
C LEU A 43 -1.40 -17.69 -13.20
N SER A 44 -1.48 -18.55 -12.18
CA SER A 44 -2.71 -19.27 -11.89
C SER A 44 -3.83 -18.30 -11.49
N PRO A 45 -5.12 -18.64 -11.74
CA PRO A 45 -6.24 -17.75 -11.43
C PRO A 45 -6.27 -17.31 -9.96
N GLY A 46 -5.89 -18.19 -9.03
CA GLY A 46 -5.79 -17.85 -7.60
C GLY A 46 -4.75 -16.78 -7.31
N ARG A 47 -3.55 -16.87 -7.90
CA ARG A 47 -2.49 -15.87 -7.72
C ARG A 47 -2.87 -14.54 -8.37
N VAL A 48 -3.43 -14.57 -9.59
CA VAL A 48 -3.85 -13.34 -10.29
C VAL A 48 -4.98 -12.61 -9.56
N ARG A 49 -5.92 -13.34 -8.94
CA ARG A 49 -6.93 -12.75 -8.05
C ARG A 49 -6.28 -11.98 -6.89
N MET A 50 -5.35 -12.61 -6.18
CA MET A 50 -4.66 -11.99 -5.04
C MET A 50 -3.82 -10.78 -5.48
N VAL A 51 -3.16 -10.87 -6.63
CA VAL A 51 -2.46 -9.71 -7.24
C VAL A 51 -3.45 -8.58 -7.53
N HIS A 52 -4.60 -8.87 -8.14
CA HIS A 52 -5.60 -7.84 -8.45
C HIS A 52 -6.04 -7.09 -7.19
N THR A 53 -6.48 -7.80 -6.15
CA THR A 53 -6.99 -7.20 -4.90
C THR A 53 -5.90 -6.47 -4.12
N ASN A 54 -4.69 -7.01 -4.03
CA ASN A 54 -3.60 -6.35 -3.31
C ASN A 54 -3.08 -5.13 -4.06
N MET A 55 -2.88 -5.22 -5.37
CA MET A 55 -2.35 -4.11 -6.15
C MET A 55 -3.38 -2.98 -6.29
N ILE A 56 -4.69 -3.26 -6.27
CA ILE A 56 -5.69 -2.19 -6.25
C ILE A 56 -5.71 -1.48 -4.89
N ALA A 57 -5.71 -2.23 -3.78
CA ALA A 57 -5.77 -1.63 -2.45
C ALA A 57 -4.46 -0.94 -2.05
N TYR A 58 -3.36 -1.69 -2.03
CA TYR A 58 -2.10 -1.22 -1.47
C TYR A 58 -1.22 -0.51 -2.51
N GLY A 59 -1.21 -1.00 -3.75
CA GLY A 59 -0.43 -0.39 -4.82
C GLY A 59 -1.07 0.90 -5.38
N PHE A 60 -2.36 0.86 -5.69
CA PHE A 60 -3.08 2.01 -6.24
C PHE A 60 -3.61 2.93 -5.14
N LEU A 61 -4.56 2.47 -4.32
CA LEU A 61 -5.30 3.33 -3.40
C LEU A 61 -4.40 3.91 -2.29
N VAL A 62 -3.57 3.10 -1.62
CA VAL A 62 -2.71 3.62 -0.55
C VAL A 62 -1.60 4.53 -1.09
N SER A 63 -0.93 4.19 -2.21
CA SER A 63 0.05 5.11 -2.81
C SER A 63 -0.59 6.44 -3.22
N GLY A 64 -1.81 6.40 -3.78
CA GLY A 64 -2.58 7.59 -4.11
C GLY A 64 -2.98 8.39 -2.86
N LEU A 65 -3.41 7.71 -1.80
CA LEU A 65 -3.77 8.31 -0.52
C LEU A 65 -2.56 9.01 0.11
N VAL A 66 -1.41 8.36 0.21
CA VAL A 66 -0.20 8.96 0.81
C VAL A 66 0.29 10.17 0.00
N GLY A 67 0.27 10.08 -1.33
CA GLY A 67 0.54 11.22 -2.21
C GLY A 67 -0.45 12.37 -1.99
N GLY A 68 -1.75 12.05 -1.86
CA GLY A 68 -2.82 12.99 -1.54
C GLY A 68 -2.66 13.65 -0.17
N LEU A 69 -2.30 12.89 0.87
CA LEU A 69 -2.03 13.41 2.22
C LEU A 69 -0.84 14.37 2.21
N ALA A 70 0.24 14.02 1.51
CA ALA A 70 1.42 14.87 1.37
C ALA A 70 1.13 16.20 0.68
N TRP A 71 0.10 16.24 -0.19
CA TRP A 71 -0.37 17.46 -0.81
C TRP A 71 -1.39 18.22 0.05
N ALA A 72 -2.36 17.52 0.64
CA ALA A 72 -3.51 18.12 1.31
C ALA A 72 -3.16 18.64 2.72
N ILE A 73 -2.47 17.85 3.54
CA ILE A 73 -2.24 18.18 4.95
C ILE A 73 -1.50 19.51 5.14
N PRO A 74 -0.41 19.81 4.40
CA PRO A 74 0.26 21.09 4.55
C PRO A 74 -0.62 22.29 4.21
N ARG A 75 -1.52 22.13 3.23
CA ARG A 75 -2.46 23.19 2.81
C ARG A 75 -3.58 23.40 3.82
N LEU A 76 -4.12 22.31 4.36
CA LEU A 76 -5.23 22.36 5.30
C LEU A 76 -4.79 22.81 6.71
N THR A 77 -3.56 22.49 7.11
CA THR A 77 -3.03 22.84 8.44
C THR A 77 -2.20 24.13 8.45
N GLY A 78 -1.76 24.60 7.27
CA GLY A 78 -0.82 25.72 7.14
C GLY A 78 0.58 25.39 7.69
N ARG A 79 0.93 24.10 7.81
CA ARG A 79 2.17 23.64 8.43
C ARG A 79 3.00 22.76 7.51
N PRO A 80 4.34 22.86 7.55
CA PRO A 80 5.18 21.91 6.86
C PRO A 80 5.02 20.52 7.50
N LEU A 81 5.23 19.48 6.69
CA LEU A 81 5.45 18.11 7.20
C LEU A 81 6.75 18.05 8.01
N LEU A 82 6.93 17.02 8.84
CA LEU A 82 8.06 16.90 9.78
C LEU A 82 9.42 17.13 9.12
N PHE A 83 9.74 16.35 8.08
CA PHE A 83 10.99 16.47 7.34
C PHE A 83 10.75 16.30 5.84
N HIS A 84 11.30 17.20 5.03
CA HIS A 84 11.10 17.20 3.57
C HIS A 84 11.56 15.90 2.90
N LYS A 85 12.72 15.36 3.32
CA LYS A 85 13.28 14.12 2.78
C LYS A 85 12.54 12.86 3.25
N PHE A 86 11.77 12.94 4.33
CA PHE A 86 11.13 11.77 4.91
C PHE A 86 9.97 11.26 4.06
N THR A 87 9.29 12.14 3.30
CA THR A 87 8.28 11.72 2.31
C THR A 87 8.87 10.79 1.25
N TRP A 88 10.11 11.00 0.81
CA TRP A 88 10.80 10.11 -0.13
C TRP A 88 11.17 8.77 0.50
N VAL A 89 11.56 8.76 1.77
CA VAL A 89 11.79 7.50 2.50
C VAL A 89 10.51 6.68 2.55
N LEU A 90 9.39 7.31 2.92
CA LEU A 90 8.08 6.66 2.93
C LEU A 90 7.69 6.14 1.55
N PHE A 91 7.99 6.90 0.49
CA PHE A 91 7.77 6.45 -0.89
C PHE A 91 8.51 5.15 -1.17
N TRP A 92 9.83 5.13 -1.03
CA TRP A 92 10.63 3.94 -1.36
C TRP A 92 10.28 2.74 -0.48
N VAL A 93 10.03 2.96 0.81
CA VAL A 93 9.60 1.90 1.73
C VAL A 93 8.26 1.31 1.27
N TRP A 94 7.28 2.14 0.95
CA TRP A 94 5.97 1.67 0.51
C TRP A 94 6.05 0.94 -0.84
N GLN A 95 6.78 1.49 -1.81
CA GLN A 95 6.95 0.86 -3.11
C GLN A 95 7.68 -0.49 -3.00
N ALA A 96 8.66 -0.62 -2.10
CA ALA A 96 9.33 -1.89 -1.83
C ALA A 96 8.37 -2.91 -1.22
N ILE A 97 7.53 -2.52 -0.26
CA ILE A 97 6.50 -3.39 0.33
C ILE A 97 5.54 -3.90 -0.74
N VAL A 98 4.98 -3.01 -1.57
CA VAL A 98 4.05 -3.40 -2.64
C VAL A 98 4.71 -4.34 -3.64
N LEU A 99 5.96 -4.07 -4.03
CA LEU A 99 6.71 -4.93 -4.94
C LEU A 99 7.00 -6.31 -4.33
N LEU A 100 7.38 -6.37 -3.06
CA LEU A 100 7.60 -7.63 -2.34
C LEU A 100 6.32 -8.45 -2.26
N THR A 101 5.18 -7.81 -1.94
CA THR A 101 3.86 -8.47 -1.93
C THR A 101 3.49 -9.00 -3.31
N PHE A 102 3.67 -8.19 -4.36
CA PHE A 102 3.42 -8.60 -5.74
C PHE A 102 4.23 -9.84 -6.14
N LEU A 103 5.54 -9.81 -5.91
CA LEU A 103 6.43 -10.92 -6.26
C LEU A 103 6.18 -12.15 -5.39
N GLY A 104 5.91 -11.97 -4.11
CA GLY A 104 5.59 -13.07 -3.21
C GLY A 104 4.31 -13.80 -3.62
N ILE A 105 3.23 -13.06 -3.92
CA ILE A 105 1.99 -13.66 -4.42
C ILE A 105 2.23 -14.45 -5.71
N LEU A 106 2.95 -13.88 -6.68
CA LEU A 106 3.24 -14.57 -7.95
C LEU A 106 4.11 -15.83 -7.76
N THR A 107 5.01 -15.82 -6.79
CA THR A 107 5.85 -16.98 -6.43
C THR A 107 5.16 -17.97 -5.51
N GLY A 108 3.90 -17.73 -5.12
CA GLY A 108 3.10 -18.65 -4.30
C GLY A 108 3.27 -18.46 -2.79
N HIS A 109 3.95 -17.40 -2.36
CA HIS A 109 4.08 -17.00 -0.96
C HIS A 109 2.98 -15.97 -0.66
N ALA A 110 1.84 -16.45 -0.16
CA ALA A 110 0.70 -15.62 0.20
C ALA A 110 -0.10 -16.28 1.33
N GLN A 111 -0.63 -15.47 2.24
CA GLN A 111 -1.54 -15.96 3.28
C GLN A 111 -2.95 -16.20 2.70
N ALA A 112 -3.65 -17.21 3.23
CA ALA A 112 -5.07 -17.43 2.95
C ALA A 112 -5.99 -16.49 3.76
N LEU A 113 -5.65 -15.21 3.83
CA LEU A 113 -6.42 -14.16 4.48
C LEU A 113 -6.72 -13.07 3.46
N GLU A 114 -8.00 -12.83 3.18
CA GLU A 114 -8.40 -11.81 2.21
C GLU A 114 -7.96 -10.42 2.67
N TRP A 115 -7.33 -9.66 1.78
CA TRP A 115 -6.67 -8.37 2.04
C TRP A 115 -5.40 -8.45 2.91
N GLY A 116 -5.04 -9.64 3.39
CA GLY A 116 -3.83 -9.91 4.17
C GLY A 116 -2.91 -10.91 3.47
N GLU A 117 -2.95 -11.03 2.14
CA GLU A 117 -2.25 -12.05 1.35
C GLU A 117 -0.73 -11.80 1.23
N THR A 118 -0.16 -11.02 2.14
CA THR A 118 1.28 -10.72 2.17
C THR A 118 2.11 -12.01 2.31
N PRO A 119 3.36 -12.04 1.80
CA PRO A 119 4.14 -13.27 1.75
C PRO A 119 4.58 -13.80 3.12
N THR A 120 4.65 -12.93 4.12
CA THR A 120 5.33 -13.18 5.40
C THR A 120 4.67 -12.39 6.52
N GLY A 121 4.28 -13.11 7.57
CA GLY A 121 3.58 -12.54 8.70
C GLY A 121 4.09 -12.93 10.08
N PHE A 122 3.38 -12.46 11.11
CA PHE A 122 3.62 -12.69 12.54
C PHE A 122 3.43 -14.16 13.00
N ARG A 123 3.50 -15.14 12.11
CA ARG A 123 3.20 -16.55 12.41
C ARG A 123 4.47 -17.39 12.65
N PRO A 124 4.41 -18.40 13.55
CA PRO A 124 5.50 -19.36 13.72
C PRO A 124 5.85 -20.03 12.38
N ASN A 125 7.14 -20.26 12.13
CA ASN A 125 7.68 -20.85 10.88
C ASN A 125 7.46 -20.02 9.59
N SER A 126 7.02 -18.76 9.69
CA SER A 126 6.89 -17.85 8.55
C SER A 126 8.18 -17.13 8.19
N PHE A 127 9.19 -17.24 9.06
CA PHE A 127 10.52 -16.69 8.85
C PHE A 127 11.46 -17.84 8.55
N ASN A 128 11.78 -18.04 7.27
CA ASN A 128 12.75 -19.04 6.84
C ASN A 128 13.78 -18.36 5.95
N LEU A 129 15.06 -18.46 6.31
CA LEU A 129 16.17 -17.87 5.55
C LEU A 129 16.40 -18.54 4.19
N HIS A 130 15.80 -19.71 3.96
CA HIS A 130 16.00 -20.50 2.73
C HIS A 130 14.95 -20.24 1.64
N ASP A 131 13.82 -19.59 1.96
CA ASP A 131 12.71 -19.31 1.03
C ASP A 131 12.47 -17.79 0.92
N MET A 132 11.59 -17.33 0.02
CA MET A 132 11.18 -15.90 -0.07
C MET A 132 10.51 -15.39 1.24
N ASN A 133 10.32 -16.29 2.21
CA ASN A 133 9.85 -16.05 3.56
C ASN A 133 10.84 -15.28 4.48
N TRP A 134 11.96 -14.77 3.96
CA TRP A 134 12.98 -14.07 4.74
C TRP A 134 12.62 -12.61 5.08
N ALA A 135 11.74 -11.95 4.31
CA ALA A 135 11.43 -10.53 4.51
C ALA A 135 10.11 -10.38 5.27
N PRO A 136 10.03 -9.85 6.50
CA PRO A 136 8.78 -9.76 7.26
C PRO A 136 7.87 -8.62 6.79
N VAL A 137 7.12 -8.85 5.71
CA VAL A 137 6.32 -7.84 5.04
C VAL A 137 5.25 -7.26 5.97
N ASP A 138 4.58 -8.08 6.79
CA ASP A 138 3.61 -7.56 7.76
C ASP A 138 4.22 -6.58 8.76
N ILE A 139 5.43 -6.88 9.27
CA ILE A 139 6.14 -5.98 10.19
C ILE A 139 6.52 -4.69 9.46
N LEU A 140 6.99 -4.79 8.21
CA LEU A 140 7.33 -3.64 7.39
C LEU A 140 6.10 -2.77 7.12
N VAL A 141 4.93 -3.36 6.86
CA VAL A 141 3.66 -2.65 6.67
C VAL A 141 3.28 -1.90 7.95
N VAL A 142 3.32 -2.55 9.11
CA VAL A 142 3.02 -1.90 10.39
C VAL A 142 3.98 -0.75 10.68
N VAL A 143 5.28 -0.96 10.48
CA VAL A 143 6.30 0.09 10.66
C VAL A 143 6.05 1.23 9.68
N ALA A 144 5.81 0.95 8.40
CA ALA A 144 5.53 1.97 7.39
C ALA A 144 4.28 2.78 7.76
N PHE A 145 3.22 2.12 8.22
CA PHE A 145 2.00 2.77 8.69
C PHE A 145 2.26 3.70 9.88
N LEU A 146 3.06 3.28 10.87
CA LEU A 146 3.46 4.14 11.99
C LEU A 146 4.24 5.36 11.52
N LEU A 147 5.19 5.18 10.60
CA LEU A 147 5.98 6.29 10.05
C LEU A 147 5.12 7.27 9.25
N VAL A 148 4.18 6.77 8.44
CA VAL A 148 3.18 7.58 7.72
C VAL A 148 2.33 8.36 8.73
N SER A 149 1.79 7.67 9.75
CA SER A 149 0.95 8.28 10.77
C SER A 149 1.69 9.40 11.50
N ILE A 150 2.92 9.15 11.98
CA ILE A 150 3.73 10.18 12.64
C ILE A 150 4.00 11.36 11.69
N HIS A 151 4.38 11.11 10.44
CA HIS A 151 4.73 12.17 9.48
C HIS A 151 3.57 13.09 9.13
N PHE A 152 2.39 12.50 8.91
CA PHE A 152 1.21 13.21 8.42
C PHE A 152 0.30 13.70 9.54
N TYR A 153 0.22 12.98 10.66
CA TYR A 153 -0.64 13.37 11.77
C TYR A 153 -0.01 14.45 12.66
N THR A 154 1.32 14.54 12.74
CA THR A 154 1.99 15.57 13.56
C THR A 154 1.59 17.01 13.18
N PRO A 155 1.58 17.42 11.89
CA PRO A 155 1.09 18.74 11.50
C PRO A 155 -0.37 19.02 11.90
N VAL A 156 -1.22 17.98 11.92
CA VAL A 156 -2.63 18.08 12.29
C VAL A 156 -2.77 18.37 13.78
N ILE A 157 -2.10 17.58 14.64
CA ILE A 157 -2.12 17.77 16.10
C ILE A 157 -1.59 19.15 16.48
N LEU A 158 -0.49 19.56 15.84
CA LEU A 158 0.14 20.81 16.21
C LEU A 158 -0.62 22.03 15.66
N SER A 159 -1.54 21.86 14.71
CA SER A 159 -2.26 22.97 14.07
C SER A 159 -2.99 23.84 15.11
N LYS A 160 -2.97 25.17 14.92
CA LYS A 160 -3.59 26.15 15.83
C LYS A 160 -4.99 26.59 15.38
N SER A 161 -5.56 25.96 14.35
CA SER A 161 -6.86 26.38 13.82
C SER A 161 -7.98 26.03 14.81
N LYS A 162 -8.90 26.98 15.07
CA LYS A 162 -10.06 26.76 15.94
C LYS A 162 -11.04 25.74 15.37
N ALA A 163 -11.14 25.67 14.04
CA ALA A 163 -11.95 24.70 13.32
C ALA A 163 -11.06 23.90 12.37
N MET A 164 -11.13 22.57 12.45
CA MET A 164 -10.47 21.68 11.50
C MET A 164 -11.36 21.52 10.26
N TYR A 165 -10.74 21.55 9.09
CA TYR A 165 -11.43 21.23 7.84
C TYR A 165 -11.94 19.79 7.87
N VAL A 166 -13.11 19.53 7.28
CA VAL A 166 -13.78 18.22 7.37
C VAL A 166 -12.91 17.08 6.82
N SER A 167 -12.13 17.30 5.76
CA SER A 167 -11.19 16.27 5.28
C SER A 167 -10.16 15.84 6.32
N LEU A 168 -9.73 16.74 7.22
CA LEU A 168 -8.83 16.37 8.31
C LEU A 168 -9.54 15.42 9.29
N TRP A 169 -10.85 15.53 9.50
CA TRP A 169 -11.59 14.59 10.35
C TRP A 169 -11.54 13.18 9.76
N TYR A 170 -11.80 13.06 8.46
CA TYR A 170 -11.73 11.78 7.75
C TYR A 170 -10.32 11.20 7.74
N PHE A 171 -9.28 12.01 7.54
CA PHE A 171 -7.90 11.53 7.62
C PHE A 171 -7.53 11.05 9.03
N SER A 172 -7.90 11.80 10.07
CA SER A 172 -7.71 11.39 11.46
C SER A 172 -8.43 10.08 11.78
N ALA A 173 -9.70 9.96 11.37
CA ALA A 173 -10.48 8.74 11.54
C ALA A 173 -9.83 7.55 10.82
N GLY A 174 -9.31 7.77 9.61
CA GLY A 174 -8.56 6.75 8.86
C GLY A 174 -7.35 6.23 9.63
N PHE A 175 -6.51 7.12 10.17
CA PHE A 175 -5.35 6.70 10.97
C PHE A 175 -5.75 5.91 12.23
N VAL A 176 -6.80 6.33 12.93
CA VAL A 176 -7.27 5.62 14.13
C VAL A 176 -7.85 4.26 13.76
N TRP A 177 -8.71 4.20 12.74
CA TRP A 177 -9.40 2.97 12.35
C TRP A 177 -8.43 1.92 11.82
N THR A 178 -7.51 2.30 10.93
CA THR A 178 -6.49 1.36 10.40
C THR A 178 -5.59 0.78 11.47
N ALA A 179 -5.36 1.48 12.58
CA ALA A 179 -4.56 0.94 13.69
C ALA A 179 -5.31 -0.12 14.52
N LEU A 180 -6.64 -0.16 14.45
CA LEU A 180 -7.50 -1.04 15.24
C LEU A 180 -7.94 -2.30 14.49
N THR A 181 -7.73 -2.34 13.18
CA THR A 181 -8.11 -3.44 12.27
C THR A 181 -6.90 -4.18 11.78
#